data_AF-A0A3A8FXV7-F1
#
_entry.id   AF-A0A3A8FXV7-F1
#
_cell.length_a   1.000
_cell.length_b   1.000
_cell.length_c   1.000
_cell.angle_alpha   90.00
_cell.angle_beta   90.00
_cell.angle_gamma   90.00
#
_symmetry.space_group_name_H-M   'P 1'
#
loop_
_entity.id
_entity.type
_entity.pdbx_description
1 polymer ?
#
loop_
_entity_poly.entity_id
_entity_poly.type
_entity_poly.pdbx_seq_one_letter_code
_entity_poly.pdbx_strand_id
1 'polypeptide(L)'
;MGQASRKDKDTQKQEGSPPAASVPSSPDAAQPAVPHEGWRKPAGMSRKGWAILAGAVAFIQLPLIHYALFRGQADVTATVPYQQSFNDPAVVARDFFSTGAYWRVTNGELLGPAPKNNPLWLQAALPDDVAVEFDVRPEYPEGDIRVELFGNGRDPASGYVLVQGGWNNSLSVIARKDINAPALDALQRKAARVAEKGGGQGADLVATGVFKKDTRVRVESRVGAPIQSGRTYHWRIERRGNVLKWAIDGQLVAELDDPFPLKGKGQDRLGLSGWESQLFFDNLRIGTPDSMPATLVAKQEPTLPPGPSEDDFNRDTLGDAWNVTNPAAVKLEDGALVVQNVGNRPVWLKKPLPENAVIEFDAWGDSPDGDMKVEAWGDGRSFYAGDPRLQYTATGYVFIYGGWKNTQSIIARQHEHTNDRAVRDGAAVVPGQRYHFKITRRDGLLSWEVDGKPFLTLQDASPLYGPRNQYFGFSGWQTRVHFDNLKIQPL
;
A
#
# COMPACT_ATOMS: atom_id res chain seq x y z
N MET A 1 7.24 43.15 -9.54
CA MET A 1 8.37 43.79 -8.83
C MET A 1 8.92 42.76 -7.86
N GLY A 2 10.17 42.35 -7.78
CA GLY A 2 11.41 42.55 -8.52
C GLY A 2 12.40 41.60 -7.84
N GLN A 3 13.18 40.84 -8.61
CA GLN A 3 14.24 39.94 -8.11
C GLN A 3 15.45 40.72 -7.59
N ALA A 4 16.18 40.14 -6.63
CA ALA A 4 17.66 40.15 -6.48
C ALA A 4 17.99 39.13 -5.34
N SER A 5 18.82 38.07 -5.46
CA SER A 5 20.25 37.95 -5.83
C SER A 5 21.12 38.91 -4.98
N ARG A 6 22.20 38.57 -4.27
CA ARG A 6 23.29 37.60 -4.44
C ARG A 6 24.17 37.63 -3.17
N LYS A 7 24.72 36.47 -2.78
CA LYS A 7 26.08 36.15 -2.27
C LYS A 7 26.89 37.07 -1.33
N ASP A 8 27.58 36.34 -0.43
CA ASP A 8 28.91 36.53 0.22
C ASP A 8 28.87 37.02 1.68
N LYS A 9 29.07 36.11 2.66
CA LYS A 9 30.34 35.62 3.25
C LYS A 9 31.00 36.65 4.18
N ASP A 10 30.71 36.52 5.48
CA ASP A 10 31.53 36.99 6.60
C ASP A 10 31.64 35.83 7.62
N THR A 11 32.81 35.27 7.94
CA THR A 11 33.90 35.70 8.84
C THR A 11 33.57 35.65 10.35
N GLN A 12 34.43 34.93 11.10
CA GLN A 12 34.63 34.97 12.57
C GLN A 12 33.59 34.23 13.43
N LYS A 13 33.89 33.64 14.60
CA LYS A 13 35.11 33.37 15.39
C LYS A 13 34.74 32.34 16.49
N GLN A 14 35.78 31.79 17.12
CA GLN A 14 35.78 30.80 18.20
C GLN A 14 35.15 31.29 19.53
N GLU A 15 34.44 30.38 20.20
CA GLU A 15 34.22 30.27 21.66
C GLU A 15 34.82 28.90 22.06
N GLY A 16 35.57 28.65 23.15
CA GLY A 16 35.59 29.19 24.50
C GLY A 16 35.30 28.02 25.46
N SER A 17 36.28 27.52 26.22
CA SER A 17 36.08 26.47 27.25
C SER A 17 36.62 26.91 28.61
N PRO A 18 36.04 26.45 29.75
CA PRO A 18 36.26 27.03 31.07
C PRO A 18 37.36 26.31 31.89
N PRO A 19 37.79 26.89 33.05
CA PRO A 19 39.10 26.62 33.66
C PRO A 19 39.07 25.56 34.78
N ALA A 20 40.23 24.97 35.08
CA ALA A 20 40.47 24.14 36.25
C ALA A 20 41.58 24.71 37.16
N ALA A 21 41.43 24.44 38.44
CA ALA A 21 42.01 25.11 39.60
C ALA A 21 43.51 24.87 39.87
N SER A 22 44.10 25.80 40.62
CA SER A 22 45.49 25.87 41.08
C SER A 22 45.66 25.47 42.54
N VAL A 23 46.67 24.64 42.88
CA VAL A 23 47.24 24.46 44.23
C VAL A 23 48.76 24.11 44.10
N PRO A 24 49.66 24.54 45.02
CA PRO A 24 51.00 25.02 44.68
C PRO A 24 52.22 24.12 45.02
N SER A 25 53.33 24.55 44.40
CA SER A 25 54.78 24.30 44.53
C SER A 25 55.42 23.60 45.74
N SER A 26 56.46 22.78 45.47
CA SER A 26 57.78 22.76 46.14
C SER A 26 58.84 21.99 45.31
N PRO A 27 60.16 22.20 45.54
CA PRO A 27 61.17 22.24 44.46
C PRO A 27 62.14 21.03 44.36
N ASP A 28 62.86 21.04 43.24
CA ASP A 28 64.16 20.41 42.93
C ASP A 28 64.31 18.88 42.91
N ALA A 29 64.30 18.33 41.69
CA ALA A 29 65.37 17.46 41.22
C ALA A 29 65.43 17.51 39.68
N ALA A 30 66.56 17.99 39.14
CA ALA A 30 66.80 18.07 37.71
C ALA A 30 66.72 16.70 37.02
N GLN A 31 65.86 16.58 36.01
CA GLN A 31 65.94 15.54 34.98
C GLN A 31 66.15 16.21 33.61
N PRO A 32 67.03 15.67 32.76
CA PRO A 32 67.40 16.31 31.50
C PRO A 32 66.20 16.39 30.53
N ALA A 33 66.05 17.54 29.89
CA ALA A 33 65.01 17.79 28.88
C ALA A 33 65.15 16.79 27.71
N VAL A 34 64.14 15.95 27.53
CA VAL A 34 63.99 15.12 26.33
C VAL A 34 63.46 16.02 25.20
N PRO A 35 64.12 16.12 24.04
CA PRO A 35 63.66 17.00 22.97
C PRO A 35 62.33 16.49 22.40
N HIS A 36 61.30 17.33 22.41
CA HIS A 36 60.06 17.07 21.68
C HIS A 36 60.35 17.16 20.17
N GLU A 37 60.41 16.01 19.48
CA GLU A 37 60.42 15.98 18.02
C GLU A 37 59.08 16.53 17.50
N GLY A 38 59.15 17.62 16.73
CA GLY A 38 58.00 18.19 16.05
C GLY A 38 57.38 17.19 15.07
N TRP A 39 56.05 17.22 14.95
CA TRP A 39 55.28 16.32 14.09
C TRP A 39 55.85 16.30 12.66
N ARG A 40 56.37 15.14 12.26
CA ARG A 40 56.81 14.86 10.89
C ARG A 40 55.66 14.22 10.11
N LYS A 41 55.28 14.85 9.00
CA LYS A 41 54.31 14.27 8.05
C LYS A 41 54.83 12.88 7.62
N PRO A 42 54.05 11.80 7.80
CA PRO A 42 54.50 10.46 7.45
C PRO A 42 54.79 10.38 5.95
N ALA A 43 55.84 9.62 5.60
CA ALA A 43 56.19 9.37 4.21
C ALA A 43 54.97 8.79 3.48
N GLY A 44 54.62 9.38 2.34
CA GLY A 44 53.53 8.89 1.50
C GLY A 44 53.78 7.44 1.09
N MET A 45 52.70 6.69 0.90
CA MET A 45 52.77 5.27 0.54
C MET A 45 53.57 5.08 -0.75
N SER A 46 54.51 4.13 -0.74
CA SER A 46 55.35 3.83 -1.91
C SER A 46 54.51 3.26 -3.06
N ARG A 47 55.02 3.27 -4.30
CA ARG A 47 54.33 2.65 -5.45
C ARG A 47 53.97 1.18 -5.21
N LYS A 48 54.83 0.44 -4.48
CA LYS A 48 54.56 -0.94 -4.05
C LYS A 48 53.44 -0.99 -3.01
N GLY A 49 53.43 -0.07 -2.04
CA GLY A 49 52.35 0.03 -1.06
C GLY A 49 51.00 0.33 -1.71
N TRP A 50 50.96 1.24 -2.68
CA TRP A 50 49.75 1.53 -3.46
C TRP A 50 49.27 0.33 -4.28
N ALA A 51 50.19 -0.45 -4.86
CA ALA A 51 49.84 -1.68 -5.58
C ALA A 51 49.26 -2.75 -4.65
N ILE A 52 49.82 -2.92 -3.45
CA ILE A 52 49.30 -3.85 -2.43
C ILE A 52 47.93 -3.40 -1.94
N LEU A 53 47.75 -2.10 -1.66
CA LEU A 53 46.46 -1.55 -1.23
C LEU A 53 45.40 -1.71 -2.33
N ALA A 54 45.74 -1.42 -3.58
CA ALA A 54 44.84 -1.62 -4.71
C ALA A 54 44.47 -3.10 -4.89
N GLY A 55 45.45 -4.01 -4.74
CA GLY A 55 45.21 -5.46 -4.76
C GLY A 55 44.30 -5.93 -3.62
N ALA A 56 44.51 -5.42 -2.40
CA ALA A 56 43.67 -5.73 -1.25
C ALA A 56 42.24 -5.21 -1.44
N VAL A 57 42.07 -3.98 -1.94
CA VAL A 57 40.76 -3.42 -2.28
C VAL A 57 40.08 -4.27 -3.37
N ALA A 58 40.79 -4.64 -4.43
CA ALA A 58 40.23 -5.47 -5.50
C ALA A 58 39.83 -6.87 -5.00
N PHE A 59 40.61 -7.45 -4.08
CA PHE A 59 40.31 -8.75 -3.46
C PHE A 59 39.11 -8.67 -2.51
N ILE A 60 39.02 -7.65 -1.66
CA ILE A 60 37.87 -7.41 -0.78
C ILE A 60 36.60 -7.18 -1.62
N GLN A 61 36.74 -6.45 -2.72
CA GLN A 61 35.65 -6.18 -3.65
C GLN A 61 35.43 -7.33 -4.65
N LEU A 62 36.21 -8.41 -4.60
CA LEU A 62 36.13 -9.49 -5.58
C LEU A 62 34.72 -10.09 -5.69
N PRO A 63 33.95 -10.32 -4.60
CA PRO A 63 32.57 -10.76 -4.71
C PRO A 63 31.68 -9.76 -5.47
N LEU A 64 31.88 -8.45 -5.23
CA LEU A 64 31.11 -7.39 -5.87
C LEU A 64 31.51 -7.18 -7.33
N ILE A 65 32.81 -7.25 -7.63
CA ILE A 65 33.39 -7.19 -8.99
C ILE A 65 32.95 -8.43 -9.78
N HIS A 66 32.99 -9.62 -9.16
CA HIS A 66 32.54 -10.85 -9.78
C HIS A 66 31.04 -10.82 -10.04
N TYR A 67 30.27 -10.31 -9.09
CA TYR A 67 28.84 -10.06 -9.27
C TYR A 67 28.58 -9.02 -10.37
N ALA A 68 29.35 -7.94 -10.46
CA ALA A 68 29.14 -6.90 -11.48
C ALA A 68 29.59 -7.31 -12.89
N LEU A 69 30.68 -8.07 -13.02
CA LEU A 69 31.32 -8.40 -14.29
C LEU A 69 30.96 -9.80 -14.83
N PHE A 70 30.68 -10.76 -13.95
CA PHE A 70 30.41 -12.16 -14.30
C PHE A 70 29.01 -12.62 -13.88
N ARG A 71 28.08 -11.69 -13.66
CA ARG A 71 26.65 -12.00 -13.45
C ARG A 71 26.16 -12.84 -14.65
N GLY A 72 25.95 -14.14 -14.40
CA GLY A 72 25.33 -15.08 -15.35
C GLY A 72 23.91 -14.65 -15.70
N GLN A 73 23.16 -15.42 -16.49
CA GLN A 73 21.77 -15.04 -16.81
C GLN A 73 20.79 -15.39 -15.69
N ALA A 74 19.59 -14.81 -15.70
CA ALA A 74 18.51 -15.31 -14.86
C ALA A 74 18.16 -16.73 -15.31
N ASP A 75 18.15 -17.67 -14.36
CA ASP A 75 17.90 -19.08 -14.64
C ASP A 75 16.52 -19.29 -15.28
N VAL A 76 16.40 -20.34 -16.08
CA VAL A 76 15.16 -20.76 -16.73
C VAL A 76 14.87 -22.19 -16.32
N THR A 77 13.91 -22.36 -15.41
CA THR A 77 13.50 -23.66 -14.86
C THR A 77 12.06 -24.02 -15.26
N ALA A 78 11.28 -23.05 -15.74
CA ALA A 78 9.90 -23.18 -16.19
C ALA A 78 9.74 -22.81 -17.67
N THR A 79 8.60 -23.18 -18.27
CA THR A 79 8.28 -22.94 -19.68
C THR A 79 6.89 -22.34 -19.84
N VAL A 80 6.65 -21.63 -20.95
CA VAL A 80 5.35 -21.08 -21.34
C VAL A 80 4.73 -22.00 -22.42
N PRO A 81 3.44 -22.40 -22.34
CA PRO A 81 2.41 -21.91 -21.42
C PRO A 81 2.67 -22.30 -19.96
N TYR A 82 2.39 -21.36 -19.05
CA TYR A 82 2.61 -21.52 -17.62
C TYR A 82 1.31 -21.24 -16.86
N GLN A 83 1.01 -22.02 -15.84
CA GLN A 83 -0.16 -21.81 -14.99
C GLN A 83 0.16 -22.14 -13.54
N GLN A 84 -0.38 -21.33 -12.63
CA GLN A 84 -0.26 -21.55 -11.20
C GLN A 84 -1.49 -21.08 -10.42
N SER A 85 -1.99 -21.96 -9.55
CA SER A 85 -3.05 -21.69 -8.56
C SER A 85 -2.51 -21.55 -7.14
N PHE A 86 -1.17 -21.62 -6.99
CA PHE A 86 -0.43 -21.45 -5.74
C PHE A 86 -0.89 -22.36 -4.58
N ASN A 87 -1.47 -23.51 -4.88
CA ASN A 87 -1.80 -24.53 -3.87
C ASN A 87 -0.57 -25.30 -3.35
N ASP A 88 0.54 -25.31 -4.12
CA ASP A 88 1.81 -25.95 -3.76
C ASP A 88 2.82 -24.90 -3.27
N PRO A 89 3.21 -24.90 -1.98
CA PRO A 89 4.17 -23.92 -1.47
C PRO A 89 5.59 -24.09 -2.02
N ALA A 90 5.95 -25.27 -2.54
CA ALA A 90 7.27 -25.50 -3.14
C ALA A 90 7.45 -24.75 -4.48
N VAL A 91 6.36 -24.27 -5.09
CA VAL A 91 6.41 -23.55 -6.37
C VAL A 91 7.35 -22.35 -6.33
N VAL A 92 7.38 -21.59 -5.22
CA VAL A 92 8.17 -20.36 -5.14
C VAL A 92 9.66 -20.67 -5.28
N ALA A 93 10.13 -21.77 -4.70
CA ALA A 93 11.53 -22.18 -4.81
C ALA A 93 11.85 -22.89 -6.14
N ARG A 94 10.85 -23.50 -6.78
CA ARG A 94 11.00 -24.28 -8.02
C ARG A 94 11.01 -23.40 -9.27
N ASP A 95 10.06 -22.49 -9.36
CA ASP A 95 9.72 -21.79 -10.60
C ASP A 95 10.03 -20.29 -10.54
N PHE A 96 10.38 -19.75 -9.37
CA PHE A 96 10.57 -18.31 -9.16
C PHE A 96 11.89 -17.96 -8.47
N PHE A 97 12.29 -16.70 -8.62
CA PHE A 97 13.45 -16.12 -7.98
C PHE A 97 13.15 -14.67 -7.53
N SER A 98 13.64 -14.28 -6.36
CA SER A 98 13.63 -12.88 -5.92
C SER A 98 14.90 -12.56 -5.12
N THR A 99 15.33 -11.30 -5.17
CA THR A 99 16.43 -10.79 -4.34
C THR A 99 15.98 -10.29 -2.98
N GLY A 100 14.66 -10.20 -2.74
CA GLY A 100 14.09 -9.67 -1.51
C GLY A 100 12.58 -9.87 -1.46
N ALA A 101 11.96 -9.32 -0.41
CA ALA A 101 10.58 -9.61 -0.02
C ALA A 101 10.35 -11.10 0.27
N TYR A 102 9.74 -11.41 1.41
CA TYR A 102 9.58 -12.78 1.89
C TYR A 102 8.40 -13.47 1.18
N TRP A 103 8.52 -13.65 -0.13
CA TRP A 103 7.54 -14.28 -1.00
C TRP A 103 7.30 -15.72 -0.58
N ARG A 104 6.03 -16.10 -0.43
CA ARG A 104 5.63 -17.45 -0.01
C ARG A 104 4.18 -17.71 -0.35
N VAL A 105 3.82 -18.98 -0.46
CA VAL A 105 2.42 -19.38 -0.50
C VAL A 105 1.86 -19.39 0.92
N THR A 106 0.66 -18.84 1.09
CA THR A 106 -0.13 -18.95 2.33
C THR A 106 -1.60 -19.09 1.97
N ASN A 107 -2.30 -20.03 2.60
CA ASN A 107 -3.73 -20.27 2.36
C ASN A 107 -4.12 -20.47 0.88
N GLY A 108 -3.22 -21.05 0.08
CA GLY A 108 -3.44 -21.28 -1.36
C GLY A 108 -3.19 -20.05 -2.25
N GLU A 109 -2.73 -18.93 -1.71
CA GLU A 109 -2.39 -17.72 -2.48
C GLU A 109 -0.89 -17.41 -2.39
N LEU A 110 -0.33 -16.79 -3.42
CA LEU A 110 1.03 -16.24 -3.35
C LEU A 110 1.01 -14.89 -2.63
N LEU A 111 1.69 -14.83 -1.48
CA LEU A 111 1.85 -13.63 -0.68
C LEU A 111 3.16 -12.88 -1.04
N GLY A 112 3.01 -11.62 -1.42
CA GLY A 112 4.05 -10.60 -1.49
C GLY A 112 3.91 -9.59 -0.33
N PRO A 113 4.68 -9.73 0.76
CA PRO A 113 4.54 -8.85 1.93
C PRO A 113 5.26 -7.51 1.71
N ALA A 114 4.57 -6.53 1.14
CA ALA A 114 5.13 -5.22 0.79
C ALA A 114 6.44 -5.31 0.00
N PRO A 115 6.40 -5.73 -1.29
CA PRO A 115 7.60 -6.09 -2.02
C PRO A 115 8.66 -4.99 -2.18
N LYS A 116 8.28 -3.71 -2.11
CA LYS A 116 9.19 -2.54 -2.15
C LYS A 116 10.27 -2.64 -3.26
N ASN A 117 9.84 -2.82 -4.51
CA ASN A 117 10.73 -3.03 -5.67
C ASN A 117 11.61 -4.30 -5.61
N ASN A 118 11.16 -5.36 -4.94
CA ASN A 118 11.78 -6.69 -5.04
C ASN A 118 10.82 -7.64 -5.76
N PRO A 119 10.80 -7.64 -7.11
CA PRO A 119 9.88 -8.48 -7.86
C PRO A 119 10.18 -9.97 -7.66
N LEU A 120 9.14 -10.77 -7.61
CA LEU A 120 9.25 -12.22 -7.77
C LEU A 120 9.26 -12.55 -9.27
N TRP A 121 10.44 -12.86 -9.77
CA TRP A 121 10.68 -13.18 -11.17
C TRP A 121 10.35 -14.63 -11.47
N LEU A 122 9.49 -14.87 -12.45
CA LEU A 122 9.26 -16.20 -13.00
C LEU A 122 10.49 -16.64 -13.80
N GLN A 123 11.00 -17.84 -13.53
CA GLN A 123 12.13 -18.45 -14.24
C GLN A 123 11.67 -19.11 -15.55
N ALA A 124 10.88 -18.39 -16.35
CA ALA A 124 10.44 -18.79 -17.69
C ALA A 124 10.68 -17.64 -18.68
N ALA A 125 11.03 -18.00 -19.92
CA ALA A 125 11.12 -17.02 -21.00
C ALA A 125 9.73 -16.73 -21.59
N LEU A 126 9.37 -15.45 -21.67
CA LEU A 126 8.14 -15.02 -22.34
C LEU A 126 8.31 -15.09 -23.88
N PRO A 127 7.27 -15.55 -24.62
CA PRO A 127 7.24 -15.40 -26.07
C PRO A 127 7.13 -13.93 -26.50
N ASP A 128 7.41 -13.64 -27.78
CA ASP A 128 7.28 -12.29 -28.35
C ASP A 128 5.83 -11.77 -28.26
N ASP A 129 4.84 -12.62 -28.51
CA ASP A 129 3.42 -12.30 -28.28
C ASP A 129 2.94 -13.05 -27.05
N VAL A 130 2.52 -12.30 -26.03
CA VAL A 130 2.25 -12.86 -24.70
C VAL A 130 0.92 -12.38 -24.16
N ALA A 131 0.27 -13.29 -23.47
CA ALA A 131 -0.97 -13.12 -22.76
C ALA A 131 -0.73 -13.52 -21.30
N VAL A 132 -1.08 -12.64 -20.36
CA VAL A 132 -0.93 -12.85 -18.92
C VAL A 132 -2.27 -12.59 -18.24
N GLU A 133 -2.72 -13.51 -17.40
CA GLU A 133 -3.83 -13.30 -16.46
C GLU A 133 -3.43 -13.69 -15.05
N PHE A 134 -3.97 -12.98 -14.07
CA PHE A 134 -3.92 -13.36 -12.67
C PHE A 134 -4.95 -12.56 -11.88
N ASP A 135 -5.31 -13.07 -10.71
CA ASP A 135 -6.04 -12.34 -9.69
C ASP A 135 -5.06 -11.73 -8.70
N VAL A 136 -5.34 -10.53 -8.22
CA VAL A 136 -4.52 -9.85 -7.21
C VAL A 136 -5.37 -9.08 -6.22
N ARG A 137 -5.03 -9.19 -4.93
CA ARG A 137 -5.73 -8.54 -3.82
C ARG A 137 -4.73 -7.77 -2.95
N PRO A 138 -4.82 -6.43 -2.86
CA PRO A 138 -4.01 -5.64 -1.93
C PRO A 138 -4.69 -5.56 -0.57
N GLU A 139 -3.97 -5.67 0.55
CA GLU A 139 -4.54 -5.45 1.90
C GLU A 139 -4.56 -3.98 2.32
N TYR A 140 -3.74 -3.13 1.69
CA TYR A 140 -3.58 -1.74 2.11
C TYR A 140 -3.72 -0.80 0.91
N PRO A 141 -4.48 0.32 1.02
CA PRO A 141 -4.63 1.28 -0.06
C PRO A 141 -3.41 2.19 -0.26
N GLU A 142 -2.47 2.25 0.70
CA GLU A 142 -1.27 3.09 0.64
C GLU A 142 -0.18 2.56 -0.31
N GLY A 143 -0.32 1.29 -0.75
CA GLY A 143 0.57 0.68 -1.73
C GLY A 143 0.09 0.81 -3.17
N ASP A 144 0.84 0.16 -4.06
CA ASP A 144 0.43 -0.08 -5.44
C ASP A 144 0.60 -1.56 -5.79
N ILE A 145 -0.11 -1.98 -6.83
CA ILE A 145 0.04 -3.31 -7.44
C ILE A 145 0.91 -3.14 -8.68
N ARG A 146 1.93 -3.99 -8.84
CA ARG A 146 2.81 -3.91 -10.01
C ARG A 146 3.06 -5.26 -10.66
N VAL A 147 3.20 -5.23 -11.98
CA VAL A 147 3.78 -6.34 -12.74
C VAL A 147 4.86 -5.82 -13.67
N GLU A 148 5.96 -6.54 -13.73
CA GLU A 148 7.05 -6.31 -14.67
C GLU A 148 6.93 -7.29 -15.83
N LEU A 149 6.94 -6.78 -17.07
CA LEU A 149 6.92 -7.58 -18.30
C LEU A 149 8.15 -7.29 -19.16
N PHE A 150 8.69 -8.34 -19.80
CA PHE A 150 9.89 -8.25 -20.62
C PHE A 150 11.04 -7.55 -19.89
N GLY A 151 11.18 -7.83 -18.59
CA GLY A 151 12.33 -7.42 -17.79
C GLY A 151 13.49 -8.41 -17.90
N ASN A 152 14.58 -8.12 -17.20
CA ASN A 152 15.79 -8.93 -17.23
C ASN A 152 15.82 -10.07 -16.20
N GLY A 153 14.77 -10.22 -15.38
CA GLY A 153 14.67 -11.27 -14.36
C GLY A 153 15.38 -10.95 -13.05
N ARG A 154 15.84 -9.71 -12.85
CA ARG A 154 16.61 -9.31 -11.66
C ARG A 154 16.34 -7.88 -11.21
N ASP A 155 16.56 -6.92 -12.11
CA ASP A 155 16.50 -5.51 -11.78
C ASP A 155 15.07 -4.99 -11.99
N PRO A 156 14.46 -4.37 -10.97
CA PRO A 156 13.14 -3.79 -11.11
C PRO A 156 13.15 -2.65 -12.13
N ALA A 157 12.04 -2.47 -12.83
CA ALA A 157 11.86 -1.51 -13.91
C ALA A 157 12.86 -1.66 -15.08
N SER A 158 13.43 -2.85 -15.29
CA SER A 158 14.28 -3.12 -16.46
C SER A 158 13.49 -3.31 -17.77
N GLY A 159 12.22 -3.70 -17.64
CA GLY A 159 11.28 -3.95 -18.74
C GLY A 159 10.16 -2.91 -18.84
N TYR A 160 8.96 -3.39 -19.16
CA TYR A 160 7.72 -2.67 -18.91
C TYR A 160 7.29 -2.86 -17.46
N VAL A 161 6.72 -1.82 -16.85
CA VAL A 161 6.10 -1.91 -15.53
C VAL A 161 4.68 -1.40 -15.63
N LEU A 162 3.72 -2.23 -15.25
CA LEU A 162 2.33 -1.85 -15.12
C LEU A 162 2.07 -1.60 -13.64
N VAL A 163 1.51 -0.44 -13.31
CA VAL A 163 1.30 0.03 -11.93
C VAL A 163 -0.17 0.40 -11.78
N GLN A 164 -0.85 -0.14 -10.79
CA GLN A 164 -2.21 0.25 -10.41
C GLN A 164 -2.19 0.88 -9.02
N GLY A 165 -2.85 2.02 -8.85
CA GLY A 165 -2.87 2.73 -7.56
C GLY A 165 -1.54 3.41 -7.21
N GLY A 166 -0.73 3.75 -8.21
CA GLY A 166 0.49 4.54 -7.98
C GLY A 166 0.17 6.00 -7.64
N TRP A 167 1.20 6.74 -7.20
CA TRP A 167 1.15 8.18 -6.89
C TRP A 167 -0.02 8.55 -5.97
N ASN A 168 0.01 8.07 -4.73
CA ASN A 168 -1.06 8.23 -3.74
C ASN A 168 -2.39 7.69 -4.25
N ASN A 169 -2.35 6.49 -4.84
CA ASN A 169 -3.53 5.76 -5.26
C ASN A 169 -4.40 6.50 -6.31
N SER A 170 -3.78 7.35 -7.13
CA SER A 170 -4.49 8.24 -8.05
C SER A 170 -4.35 7.87 -9.52
N LEU A 171 -3.35 7.06 -9.87
CA LEU A 171 -3.02 6.73 -11.25
C LEU A 171 -2.71 5.25 -11.45
N SER A 172 -3.08 4.79 -12.65
CA SER A 172 -2.61 3.55 -13.25
C SER A 172 -1.69 3.88 -14.42
N VAL A 173 -0.60 3.14 -14.59
CA VAL A 173 0.44 3.44 -15.57
C VAL A 173 0.97 2.19 -16.26
N ILE A 174 1.17 2.27 -17.59
CA ILE A 174 2.13 1.42 -18.30
C ILE A 174 3.39 2.25 -18.51
N ALA A 175 4.52 1.82 -17.94
CA ALA A 175 5.82 2.48 -18.08
C ALA A 175 6.82 1.59 -18.82
N ARG A 176 7.71 2.22 -19.59
CA ARG A 176 8.82 1.57 -20.29
C ARG A 176 10.13 1.98 -19.64
N LYS A 177 10.81 1.02 -19.01
CA LYS A 177 12.12 1.13 -18.33
C LYS A 177 12.22 2.08 -17.13
N ASP A 178 11.20 2.91 -16.89
CA ASP A 178 11.21 3.92 -15.83
C ASP A 178 9.79 4.40 -15.54
N ILE A 179 9.28 4.11 -14.34
CA ILE A 179 7.94 4.54 -13.91
C ILE A 179 7.80 6.06 -13.79
N ASN A 180 8.93 6.77 -13.65
CA ASN A 180 8.99 8.23 -13.57
C ASN A 180 9.32 8.89 -14.92
N ALA A 181 9.28 8.11 -16.01
CA ALA A 181 9.48 8.64 -17.36
C ALA A 181 8.47 9.74 -17.72
N PRO A 182 8.80 10.60 -18.70
CA PRO A 182 7.82 11.51 -19.27
C PRO A 182 6.58 10.79 -19.80
N ALA A 183 5.41 11.39 -19.57
CA ALA A 183 4.16 10.91 -20.14
C ALA A 183 4.20 10.95 -21.69
N LEU A 184 3.53 10.00 -22.34
CA LEU A 184 3.46 9.89 -23.79
C LEU A 184 2.97 11.20 -24.44
N ASP A 185 1.94 11.83 -23.87
CA ASP A 185 1.43 13.12 -24.36
C ASP A 185 2.49 14.24 -24.34
N ALA A 186 3.42 14.19 -23.38
CA ALA A 186 4.51 15.16 -23.32
C ALA A 186 5.51 14.93 -24.47
N LEU A 187 5.77 13.68 -24.83
CA LEU A 187 6.58 13.33 -26.00
C LEU A 187 5.87 13.71 -27.31
N GLN A 188 4.56 13.47 -27.41
CA GLN A 188 3.76 13.86 -28.57
C GLN A 188 3.78 15.38 -28.79
N ARG A 189 3.57 16.17 -27.72
CA ARG A 189 3.71 17.64 -27.78
C ARG A 189 5.12 18.08 -28.18
N LYS A 190 6.15 17.34 -27.75
CA LYS A 190 7.53 17.60 -28.16
C LYS A 190 7.75 17.30 -29.65
N ALA A 191 7.23 16.18 -30.16
CA ALA A 191 7.30 15.81 -31.57
C ALA A 191 6.58 16.82 -32.45
N ALA A 192 5.38 17.27 -32.07
CA ALA A 192 4.64 18.32 -32.78
C ALA A 192 5.48 19.60 -32.95
N ARG A 193 6.11 20.08 -31.87
CA ARG A 193 6.99 21.26 -31.93
C ARG A 193 8.24 21.06 -32.79
N VAL A 194 8.77 19.84 -32.88
CA VAL A 194 9.91 19.53 -33.75
C VAL A 194 9.47 19.53 -35.21
N ALA A 195 8.32 18.92 -35.51
CA ALA A 195 7.74 18.87 -36.85
C ALA A 195 7.40 20.27 -37.39
N GLU A 196 6.82 21.14 -36.55
CA GLU A 196 6.54 22.54 -36.90
C GLU A 196 7.80 23.32 -37.30
N LYS A 197 8.91 23.12 -36.59
CA LYS A 197 10.19 23.76 -36.91
C LYS A 197 10.85 23.20 -38.18
N GLY A 198 10.52 21.97 -38.54
CA GLY A 198 11.10 21.24 -39.68
C GLY A 198 10.34 21.40 -41.01
N GLY A 199 9.33 22.27 -41.09
CA GLY A 199 8.57 22.50 -42.33
C GLY A 199 7.31 21.61 -42.49
N GLY A 200 6.80 21.01 -41.40
CA GLY A 200 5.41 20.56 -41.32
C GLY A 200 5.11 19.10 -41.70
N GLN A 201 6.10 18.22 -41.85
CA GLN A 201 5.83 16.81 -42.10
C GLN A 201 5.78 15.98 -40.80
N GLY A 202 4.56 15.89 -40.23
CA GLY A 202 4.13 14.83 -39.30
C GLY A 202 4.64 14.92 -37.86
N ALA A 203 3.72 14.92 -36.89
CA ALA A 203 4.03 14.83 -35.45
C ALA A 203 4.42 13.40 -34.99
N ASP A 204 4.88 12.55 -35.91
CA ASP A 204 5.24 11.18 -35.62
C ASP A 204 6.45 11.12 -34.66
N LEU A 205 6.31 10.30 -33.62
CA LEU A 205 7.27 10.23 -32.53
C LEU A 205 8.64 9.69 -32.99
N VAL A 206 8.64 8.76 -33.94
CA VAL A 206 9.87 8.10 -34.43
C VAL A 206 10.54 8.97 -35.50
N ALA A 207 9.78 9.46 -36.48
CA ALA A 207 10.30 10.31 -37.55
C ALA A 207 10.92 11.62 -37.03
N THR A 208 10.35 12.18 -35.96
CA THR A 208 10.92 13.37 -35.29
C THR A 208 12.12 13.06 -34.39
N GLY A 209 12.47 11.77 -34.22
CA GLY A 209 13.56 11.31 -33.37
C GLY A 209 13.32 11.50 -31.87
N VAL A 210 12.09 11.87 -31.46
CA VAL A 210 11.69 12.01 -30.06
C VAL A 210 11.58 10.65 -29.37
N PHE A 211 11.20 9.62 -30.13
CA PHE A 211 11.10 8.24 -29.69
C PHE A 211 12.12 7.37 -30.42
N LYS A 212 12.99 6.74 -29.65
CA LYS A 212 14.06 5.85 -30.08
C LYS A 212 13.97 4.54 -29.28
N LYS A 213 14.79 3.55 -29.65
CA LYS A 213 14.85 2.25 -28.99
C LYS A 213 15.08 2.33 -27.47
N ASP A 214 15.77 3.35 -26.97
CA ASP A 214 16.06 3.55 -25.55
C ASP A 214 15.15 4.57 -24.85
N THR A 215 14.19 5.16 -25.57
CA THR A 215 13.25 6.14 -25.01
C THR A 215 12.47 5.54 -23.84
N ARG A 216 12.54 6.22 -22.69
CA ARG A 216 11.70 5.95 -21.53
C ARG A 216 10.40 6.74 -21.71
N VAL A 217 9.27 6.10 -21.47
CA VAL A 217 7.95 6.70 -21.62
C VAL A 217 6.98 6.05 -20.66
N ARG A 218 5.92 6.75 -20.30
CA ARG A 218 4.77 6.16 -19.61
C ARG A 218 3.44 6.61 -20.21
N VAL A 219 2.44 5.75 -20.16
CA VAL A 219 1.04 6.03 -20.45
C VAL A 219 0.31 6.08 -19.11
N GLU A 220 -0.46 7.15 -18.87
CA GLU A 220 -1.18 7.38 -17.62
C GLU A 220 -2.68 7.19 -17.83
N SER A 221 -3.34 6.60 -16.84
CA SER A 221 -4.79 6.38 -16.81
C SER A 221 -5.32 6.55 -15.39
N ARG A 222 -6.60 6.91 -15.26
CA ARG A 222 -7.31 6.89 -13.97
C ARG A 222 -8.14 5.62 -13.77
N VAL A 223 -8.26 4.78 -14.80
CA VAL A 223 -9.00 3.52 -14.72
C VAL A 223 -8.24 2.56 -13.80
N GLY A 224 -8.98 1.81 -12.97
CA GLY A 224 -8.39 0.88 -11.99
C GLY A 224 -7.81 1.56 -10.74
N ALA A 225 -7.80 2.90 -10.66
CA ALA A 225 -7.48 3.63 -9.45
C ALA A 225 -8.74 4.30 -8.86
N PRO A 226 -8.87 4.43 -7.53
CA PRO A 226 -7.96 3.91 -6.51
C PRO A 226 -8.08 2.39 -6.34
N ILE A 227 -6.96 1.73 -6.03
CA ILE A 227 -6.95 0.40 -5.42
C ILE A 227 -7.67 0.46 -4.07
N GLN A 228 -8.23 -0.68 -3.69
CA GLN A 228 -9.08 -0.86 -2.53
C GLN A 228 -8.53 -2.04 -1.77
N SER A 229 -8.19 -1.82 -0.49
CA SER A 229 -7.85 -2.88 0.46
C SER A 229 -8.84 -4.03 0.33
N GLY A 230 -8.39 -5.28 0.37
CA GLY A 230 -9.15 -6.52 0.26
C GLY A 230 -9.87 -6.78 -1.07
N ARG A 231 -9.91 -5.85 -2.04
CA ARG A 231 -10.59 -6.13 -3.32
C ARG A 231 -9.69 -6.99 -4.20
N THR A 232 -10.21 -8.11 -4.68
CA THR A 232 -9.55 -8.87 -5.75
C THR A 232 -9.80 -8.19 -7.09
N TYR A 233 -8.73 -7.99 -7.85
CA TYR A 233 -8.71 -7.45 -9.22
C TYR A 233 -8.27 -8.56 -10.16
N HIS A 234 -8.99 -8.73 -11.27
CA HIS A 234 -8.53 -9.60 -12.35
C HIS A 234 -7.74 -8.80 -13.38
N TRP A 235 -6.45 -9.08 -13.50
CA TRP A 235 -5.60 -8.41 -14.47
C TRP A 235 -5.49 -9.24 -15.73
N ARG A 236 -5.64 -8.58 -16.88
CA ARG A 236 -5.35 -9.13 -18.20
C ARG A 236 -4.33 -8.23 -18.90
N ILE A 237 -3.22 -8.80 -19.33
CA ILE A 237 -2.19 -8.10 -20.10
C ILE A 237 -1.95 -8.86 -21.40
N GLU A 238 -1.99 -8.17 -22.53
CA GLU A 238 -1.71 -8.75 -23.84
C GLU A 238 -0.68 -7.90 -24.59
N ARG A 239 0.36 -8.54 -25.11
CA ARG A 239 1.22 -7.96 -26.13
C ARG A 239 1.03 -8.68 -27.45
N ARG A 240 0.71 -7.91 -28.50
CA ARG A 240 0.66 -8.37 -29.90
C ARG A 240 1.51 -7.43 -30.76
N GLY A 241 2.66 -7.93 -31.23
CA GLY A 241 3.64 -7.13 -31.97
C GLY A 241 4.14 -5.94 -31.15
N ASN A 242 3.81 -4.73 -31.59
CA ASN A 242 4.14 -3.45 -30.97
C ASN A 242 3.15 -2.99 -29.89
N VAL A 243 1.95 -3.57 -29.83
CA VAL A 243 0.89 -3.09 -28.95
C VAL A 243 0.83 -3.90 -27.66
N LEU A 244 0.96 -3.22 -26.52
CA LEU A 244 0.74 -3.75 -25.18
C LEU A 244 -0.57 -3.17 -24.62
N LYS A 245 -1.54 -4.04 -24.34
CA LYS A 245 -2.83 -3.69 -23.72
C LYS A 245 -2.91 -4.24 -22.31
N TRP A 246 -3.54 -3.48 -21.43
CA TRP A 246 -3.81 -3.88 -20.06
C TRP A 246 -5.24 -3.56 -19.69
N ALA A 247 -5.94 -4.58 -19.18
CA ALA A 247 -7.29 -4.47 -18.65
C ALA A 247 -7.35 -4.97 -17.20
N ILE A 248 -8.27 -4.39 -16.44
CA ILE A 248 -8.65 -4.81 -15.09
C ILE A 248 -10.14 -5.12 -15.12
N ASP A 249 -10.54 -6.30 -14.66
CA ASP A 249 -11.95 -6.75 -14.59
C ASP A 249 -12.67 -6.57 -15.94
N GLY A 250 -11.97 -6.84 -17.04
CA GLY A 250 -12.46 -6.67 -18.41
C GLY A 250 -12.46 -5.23 -18.94
N GLN A 251 -12.21 -4.22 -18.11
CA GLN A 251 -12.12 -2.81 -18.54
C GLN A 251 -10.69 -2.46 -18.96
N LEU A 252 -10.52 -1.93 -20.18
CA LEU A 252 -9.22 -1.44 -20.66
C LEU A 252 -8.73 -0.28 -19.78
N VAL A 253 -7.54 -0.44 -19.20
CA VAL A 253 -6.88 0.54 -18.35
C VAL A 253 -5.99 1.45 -19.18
N ALA A 254 -5.11 0.85 -19.98
CA ALA A 254 -4.14 1.57 -20.78
C ALA A 254 -3.66 0.70 -21.96
N GLU A 255 -3.16 1.38 -22.99
CA GLU A 255 -2.57 0.79 -24.17
C GLU A 255 -1.29 1.56 -24.51
N LEU A 256 -0.23 0.84 -24.87
CA LEU A 256 1.02 1.39 -25.35
C LEU A 256 1.36 0.74 -26.70
N ASP A 257 1.38 1.54 -27.75
CA ASP A 257 2.05 1.19 -29.00
C ASP A 257 3.53 1.57 -28.89
N ASP A 258 4.39 0.56 -28.70
CA ASP A 258 5.84 0.71 -28.67
C ASP A 258 6.43 0.30 -30.03
N PRO A 259 6.89 1.26 -30.86
CA PRO A 259 7.49 0.95 -32.16
C PRO A 259 8.81 0.18 -32.05
N PHE A 260 9.41 0.12 -30.85
CA PHE A 260 10.62 -0.64 -30.55
C PHE A 260 10.39 -1.56 -29.34
N PRO A 261 9.52 -2.58 -29.47
CA PRO A 261 9.06 -3.34 -28.32
C PRO A 261 10.22 -4.11 -27.67
N LEU A 262 10.24 -4.14 -26.34
CA LEU A 262 11.27 -4.83 -25.55
C LEU A 262 11.13 -6.33 -25.76
N LYS A 263 12.17 -6.99 -26.23
CA LYS A 263 12.15 -8.43 -26.52
C LYS A 263 13.54 -9.04 -26.58
N GLY A 264 13.57 -10.36 -26.60
CA GLY A 264 14.77 -11.17 -26.72
C GLY A 264 15.53 -11.30 -25.40
N LYS A 265 16.73 -11.87 -25.50
CA LYS A 265 17.53 -12.28 -24.34
C LYS A 265 17.74 -11.12 -23.35
N GLY A 266 17.28 -11.30 -22.10
CA GLY A 266 17.41 -10.29 -21.05
C GLY A 266 16.31 -9.22 -21.06
N GLN A 267 15.29 -9.39 -21.90
CA GLN A 267 14.02 -8.66 -21.91
C GLN A 267 12.92 -9.66 -22.24
N ASP A 268 12.77 -10.68 -21.40
CA ASP A 268 11.96 -11.87 -21.64
C ASP A 268 11.47 -12.51 -20.34
N ARG A 269 11.39 -11.73 -19.26
CA ARG A 269 10.94 -12.20 -17.93
C ARG A 269 9.70 -11.47 -17.46
N LEU A 270 8.88 -12.18 -16.68
CA LEU A 270 7.75 -11.65 -15.93
C LEU A 270 8.11 -11.57 -14.45
N GLY A 271 7.75 -10.47 -13.78
CA GLY A 271 7.91 -10.29 -12.34
C GLY A 271 6.62 -9.81 -11.68
N LEU A 272 6.20 -10.47 -10.61
CA LEU A 272 5.13 -9.97 -9.74
C LEU A 272 5.74 -9.01 -8.70
N SER A 273 5.14 -7.84 -8.48
CA SER A 273 5.77 -6.78 -7.70
C SER A 273 4.74 -5.86 -7.02
N GLY A 274 5.25 -4.86 -6.30
CA GLY A 274 4.46 -3.87 -5.59
C GLY A 274 5.33 -2.97 -4.73
N TRP A 275 4.71 -1.95 -4.15
CA TRP A 275 5.36 -1.05 -3.20
C TRP A 275 5.09 -1.43 -1.74
N GLU A 276 4.10 -0.79 -1.09
CA GLU A 276 3.88 -0.88 0.36
C GLU A 276 2.70 -1.76 0.78
N SER A 277 1.83 -2.17 -0.16
CA SER A 277 0.73 -3.07 0.17
C SER A 277 1.23 -4.50 0.35
N GLN A 278 0.62 -5.21 1.29
CA GLN A 278 0.63 -6.66 1.27
C GLN A 278 -0.24 -7.11 0.10
N LEU A 279 0.30 -7.95 -0.79
CA LEU A 279 -0.35 -8.39 -2.02
C LEU A 279 -0.52 -9.90 -1.99
N PHE A 280 -1.70 -10.35 -2.40
CA PHE A 280 -2.00 -11.76 -2.62
C PHE A 280 -2.28 -11.96 -4.10
N PHE A 281 -1.62 -12.93 -4.73
CA PHE A 281 -1.79 -13.27 -6.13
C PHE A 281 -2.31 -14.70 -6.25
N ASP A 282 -3.20 -14.92 -7.22
CA ASP A 282 -3.73 -16.24 -7.55
C ASP A 282 -3.99 -16.38 -9.06
N ASN A 283 -4.26 -17.60 -9.52
CA ASN A 283 -4.71 -17.92 -10.88
C ASN A 283 -3.80 -17.37 -11.99
N LEU A 284 -2.48 -17.35 -11.75
CA LEU A 284 -1.50 -16.90 -12.73
C LEU A 284 -1.54 -17.82 -13.94
N ARG A 285 -1.76 -17.24 -15.12
CA ARG A 285 -1.73 -17.92 -16.42
C ARG A 285 -0.94 -17.10 -17.40
N ILE A 286 -0.07 -17.76 -18.16
CA ILE A 286 0.76 -17.15 -19.18
C ILE A 286 0.71 -18.04 -20.42
N GLY A 287 0.45 -17.43 -21.58
CA GLY A 287 0.42 -18.12 -22.87
C GLY A 287 0.63 -17.14 -24.01
N THR A 288 0.29 -17.55 -25.23
CA THR A 288 0.14 -16.60 -26.34
C THR A 288 -1.30 -16.09 -26.37
N PRO A 289 -1.55 -14.86 -26.87
CA PRO A 289 -2.90 -14.33 -26.97
C PRO A 289 -3.88 -15.18 -27.78
N ASP A 290 -3.37 -15.99 -28.73
CA ASP A 290 -4.20 -16.89 -29.55
C ASP A 290 -4.52 -18.21 -28.85
N SER A 291 -3.61 -18.71 -28.01
CA SER A 291 -3.84 -19.94 -27.23
C SER A 291 -4.55 -19.69 -25.90
N MET A 292 -4.67 -18.43 -25.48
CA MET A 292 -5.17 -18.03 -24.17
C MET A 292 -6.19 -16.89 -24.32
N PRO A 293 -7.48 -17.19 -24.57
CA PRO A 293 -8.53 -16.18 -24.63
C PRO A 293 -8.72 -15.50 -23.28
N ALA A 294 -9.16 -14.24 -23.31
CA ALA A 294 -9.36 -13.44 -22.12
C ALA A 294 -10.49 -14.00 -21.23
N THR A 295 -10.21 -14.18 -19.95
CA THR A 295 -11.20 -14.46 -18.91
C THR A 295 -11.69 -13.11 -18.37
N LEU A 296 -13.01 -12.90 -18.31
CA LEU A 296 -13.57 -11.58 -18.00
C LEU A 296 -13.91 -11.36 -16.52
N VAL A 297 -13.70 -12.34 -15.64
CA VAL A 297 -14.29 -12.30 -14.29
C VAL A 297 -13.23 -12.66 -13.25
N ALA A 298 -12.93 -11.70 -12.37
CA ALA A 298 -12.27 -11.99 -11.10
C ALA A 298 -13.11 -13.01 -10.34
N LYS A 299 -12.47 -13.95 -9.63
CA LYS A 299 -13.19 -14.80 -8.67
C LYS A 299 -13.95 -13.89 -7.70
N GLN A 300 -15.27 -13.82 -7.83
CA GLN A 300 -16.11 -13.07 -6.93
C GLN A 300 -16.05 -13.80 -5.58
N GLU A 301 -15.50 -13.15 -4.55
CA GLU A 301 -15.56 -13.73 -3.21
C GLU A 301 -17.04 -14.00 -2.88
N PRO A 302 -17.39 -15.20 -2.39
CA PRO A 302 -18.75 -15.48 -1.97
C PRO A 302 -19.14 -14.51 -0.86
N THR A 303 -19.86 -13.44 -1.20
CA THR A 303 -20.48 -12.58 -0.21
C THR A 303 -21.67 -13.33 0.36
N LEU A 304 -21.70 -13.55 1.67
CA LEU A 304 -22.90 -14.03 2.34
C LEU A 304 -24.09 -13.16 1.95
N PRO A 305 -25.29 -13.73 1.70
CA PRO A 305 -26.46 -12.90 1.43
C PRO A 305 -26.74 -11.97 2.62
N PRO A 306 -27.16 -10.71 2.38
CA PRO A 306 -27.63 -9.84 3.44
C PRO A 306 -28.76 -10.49 4.24
N GLY A 307 -28.78 -10.26 5.55
CA GLY A 307 -29.84 -10.84 6.37
C GLY A 307 -29.67 -10.59 7.86
N PRO A 308 -30.58 -11.13 8.69
CA PRO A 308 -30.53 -10.94 10.12
C PRO A 308 -29.26 -11.55 10.71
N SER A 309 -28.73 -10.92 11.74
CA SER A 309 -27.56 -11.39 12.48
C SER A 309 -27.79 -11.16 13.96
N GLU A 310 -27.29 -12.08 14.78
CA GLU A 310 -27.33 -11.95 16.23
C GLU A 310 -26.02 -12.47 16.82
N ASP A 311 -25.58 -11.84 17.90
CA ASP A 311 -24.39 -12.25 18.63
C ASP A 311 -24.49 -11.82 20.10
N ASP A 312 -24.51 -12.80 20.99
CA ASP A 312 -24.55 -12.60 22.45
C ASP A 312 -23.16 -12.72 23.09
N PHE A 313 -22.12 -12.95 22.28
CA PHE A 313 -20.71 -13.09 22.70
C PHE A 313 -20.43 -14.10 23.83
N ASN A 314 -21.37 -14.98 24.18
CA ASN A 314 -21.25 -15.96 25.26
C ASN A 314 -20.49 -17.22 24.82
N ARG A 315 -19.17 -17.08 24.60
CA ARG A 315 -18.28 -18.16 24.13
C ARG A 315 -16.81 -17.85 24.36
N ASP A 316 -15.96 -18.86 24.19
CA ASP A 316 -14.51 -18.76 24.45
C ASP A 316 -13.74 -17.97 23.38
N THR A 317 -14.23 -17.96 22.13
CA THR A 317 -13.57 -17.28 21.01
C THR A 317 -14.58 -16.58 20.12
N LEU A 318 -14.20 -15.43 19.54
CA LEU A 318 -15.08 -14.62 18.69
C LEU A 318 -15.54 -15.36 17.41
N GLY A 319 -14.71 -16.27 16.91
CA GLY A 319 -15.02 -17.12 15.76
C GLY A 319 -15.00 -16.41 14.42
N ASP A 320 -15.27 -17.18 13.36
CA ASP A 320 -15.07 -16.76 11.97
C ASP A 320 -16.12 -15.78 11.43
N ALA A 321 -17.17 -15.49 12.20
CA ALA A 321 -18.19 -14.51 11.82
C ALA A 321 -17.65 -13.08 11.75
N TRP A 322 -16.48 -12.83 12.35
CA TRP A 322 -15.90 -11.51 12.52
C TRP A 322 -14.55 -11.36 11.82
N ASN A 323 -14.30 -10.19 11.25
CA ASN A 323 -13.02 -9.74 10.74
C ASN A 323 -12.41 -8.74 11.74
N VAL A 324 -11.37 -9.16 12.45
CA VAL A 324 -10.74 -8.39 13.53
C VAL A 324 -9.51 -7.65 13.00
N THR A 325 -9.60 -6.34 12.85
CA THR A 325 -8.51 -5.55 12.25
C THR A 325 -7.38 -5.20 13.24
N ASN A 326 -7.59 -5.42 14.53
CA ASN A 326 -6.56 -5.37 15.57
C ASN A 326 -6.76 -6.47 16.63
N PRO A 327 -6.27 -7.71 16.39
CA PRO A 327 -6.49 -8.83 17.31
C PRO A 327 -5.96 -8.62 18.72
N ALA A 328 -4.91 -7.81 18.90
CA ALA A 328 -4.33 -7.53 20.21
C ALA A 328 -5.20 -6.61 21.08
N ALA A 329 -6.15 -5.89 20.48
CA ALA A 329 -7.03 -4.94 21.15
C ALA A 329 -8.41 -5.53 21.49
N VAL A 330 -8.64 -6.82 21.18
CA VAL A 330 -9.97 -7.43 21.17
C VAL A 330 -9.95 -8.74 21.95
N LYS A 331 -10.94 -8.92 22.83
CA LYS A 331 -11.17 -10.18 23.55
C LYS A 331 -12.65 -10.35 23.89
N LEU A 332 -13.01 -11.57 24.27
CA LEU A 332 -14.27 -11.85 24.96
C LEU A 332 -14.02 -11.92 26.46
N GLU A 333 -14.87 -11.26 27.24
CA GLU A 333 -14.78 -11.23 28.70
C GLU A 333 -16.19 -11.11 29.29
N ASP A 334 -16.51 -11.98 30.24
CA ASP A 334 -17.79 -11.98 30.96
C ASP A 334 -19.04 -11.88 30.04
N GLY A 335 -19.00 -12.59 28.91
CA GLY A 335 -20.11 -12.62 27.94
C GLY A 335 -20.17 -11.40 27.01
N ALA A 336 -19.15 -10.56 26.95
CA ALA A 336 -19.13 -9.36 26.12
C ALA A 336 -17.92 -9.31 25.18
N LEU A 337 -18.11 -8.68 24.02
CA LEU A 337 -17.00 -8.23 23.18
C LEU A 337 -16.34 -7.00 23.80
N VAL A 338 -15.07 -7.11 24.15
CA VAL A 338 -14.32 -6.00 24.74
C VAL A 338 -13.24 -5.50 23.79
N VAL A 339 -13.27 -4.20 23.52
CA VAL A 339 -12.24 -3.50 22.74
C VAL A 339 -11.50 -2.50 23.62
N GLN A 340 -10.18 -2.39 23.45
CA GLN A 340 -9.36 -1.43 24.20
C GLN A 340 -8.13 -1.04 23.38
N ASN A 341 -7.79 0.27 23.34
CA ASN A 341 -6.70 0.78 22.51
C ASN A 341 -6.82 0.38 21.03
N VAL A 342 -8.06 0.27 20.54
CA VAL A 342 -8.33 -0.23 19.20
C VAL A 342 -7.98 0.81 18.13
N GLY A 343 -8.09 2.10 18.45
CA GLY A 343 -7.56 3.20 17.62
C GLY A 343 -8.14 3.23 16.21
N ASN A 344 -9.48 3.25 16.07
CA ASN A 344 -10.16 3.21 14.77
C ASN A 344 -9.82 1.97 13.92
N ARG A 345 -9.67 0.81 14.57
CA ARG A 345 -9.50 -0.50 13.91
C ARG A 345 -10.69 -1.40 14.21
N PRO A 346 -11.80 -1.31 13.46
CA PRO A 346 -13.04 -1.97 13.82
C PRO A 346 -12.98 -3.51 13.80
N VAL A 347 -13.89 -4.11 14.55
CA VAL A 347 -14.22 -5.53 14.52
C VAL A 347 -15.46 -5.69 13.65
N TRP A 348 -15.26 -6.11 12.41
CA TRP A 348 -16.28 -6.12 11.36
C TRP A 348 -17.05 -7.43 11.31
N LEU A 349 -18.38 -7.38 11.31
CA LEU A 349 -19.23 -8.53 11.03
C LEU A 349 -19.11 -8.88 9.53
N LYS A 350 -18.76 -10.13 9.20
CA LYS A 350 -18.58 -10.58 7.81
C LYS A 350 -19.90 -10.77 7.05
N LYS A 351 -21.02 -10.89 7.75
CA LYS A 351 -22.34 -10.98 7.13
C LYS A 351 -22.85 -9.59 6.76
N PRO A 352 -23.27 -9.36 5.50
CA PRO A 352 -23.81 -8.07 5.12
C PRO A 352 -25.11 -7.71 5.85
N LEU A 353 -25.21 -6.43 6.23
CA LEU A 353 -26.42 -5.74 6.62
C LEU A 353 -27.42 -5.70 5.46
N PRO A 354 -28.74 -5.81 5.76
CA PRO A 354 -29.76 -5.33 4.85
C PRO A 354 -29.57 -3.84 4.53
N GLU A 355 -30.01 -3.39 3.34
CA GLU A 355 -29.95 -1.96 2.95
C GLU A 355 -30.67 -1.07 3.96
N ASN A 356 -31.84 -1.53 4.39
CA ASN A 356 -32.69 -0.92 5.40
C ASN A 356 -32.78 -1.87 6.60
N ALA A 357 -32.29 -1.43 7.75
CA ALA A 357 -32.14 -2.30 8.91
C ALA A 357 -32.28 -1.54 10.23
N VAL A 358 -32.59 -2.32 11.27
CA VAL A 358 -32.45 -1.98 12.68
C VAL A 358 -31.26 -2.74 13.23
N ILE A 359 -30.38 -2.04 13.94
CA ILE A 359 -29.22 -2.57 14.65
C ILE A 359 -29.39 -2.22 16.12
N GLU A 360 -29.49 -3.22 16.98
CA GLU A 360 -29.65 -3.10 18.42
C GLU A 360 -28.47 -3.78 19.12
N PHE A 361 -27.93 -3.16 20.16
CA PHE A 361 -26.89 -3.73 21.01
C PHE A 361 -26.77 -2.95 22.30
N ASP A 362 -26.14 -3.57 23.31
CA ASP A 362 -25.77 -2.90 24.53
C ASP A 362 -24.30 -2.46 24.49
N ALA A 363 -23.99 -1.32 25.12
CA ALA A 363 -22.62 -0.84 25.26
C ALA A 363 -22.37 -0.18 26.62
N TRP A 364 -21.16 -0.33 27.15
CA TRP A 364 -20.69 0.43 28.31
C TRP A 364 -19.18 0.65 28.26
N GLY A 365 -18.73 1.73 28.91
CA GLY A 365 -17.32 2.06 29.04
C GLY A 365 -16.89 2.08 30.50
N ASP A 366 -15.61 1.78 30.74
CA ASP A 366 -15.03 1.79 32.09
C ASP A 366 -14.40 3.15 32.47
N SER A 367 -14.30 4.08 31.51
CA SER A 367 -13.60 5.35 31.65
C SER A 367 -14.52 6.57 31.45
N PRO A 368 -14.31 7.67 32.20
CA PRO A 368 -15.02 8.93 31.98
C PRO A 368 -14.60 9.65 30.69
N ASP A 369 -13.58 9.17 29.97
CA ASP A 369 -13.14 9.76 28.69
C ASP A 369 -14.06 9.41 27.51
N GLY A 370 -14.94 8.42 27.68
CA GLY A 370 -15.95 8.01 26.70
C GLY A 370 -15.42 7.32 25.45
N ASP A 371 -16.03 7.64 24.30
CA ASP A 371 -15.68 7.20 22.94
C ASP A 371 -16.12 5.77 22.56
N MET A 372 -17.40 5.45 22.84
CA MET A 372 -18.03 4.23 22.33
C MET A 372 -18.41 4.44 20.87
N LYS A 373 -17.87 3.62 19.97
CA LYS A 373 -17.95 3.87 18.53
C LYS A 373 -18.36 2.63 17.75
N VAL A 374 -19.23 2.82 16.77
CA VAL A 374 -19.55 1.82 15.76
C VAL A 374 -19.51 2.43 14.36
N GLU A 375 -19.25 1.59 13.36
CA GLU A 375 -19.36 1.94 11.94
C GLU A 375 -20.39 1.01 11.29
N ALA A 376 -21.38 1.59 10.60
CA ALA A 376 -22.45 0.84 9.94
C ALA A 376 -22.55 1.20 8.46
N TRP A 377 -22.96 0.23 7.64
CA TRP A 377 -22.91 0.32 6.17
C TRP A 377 -21.53 0.74 5.66
N GLY A 378 -20.48 0.19 6.28
CA GLY A 378 -19.09 0.29 5.82
C GLY A 378 -18.71 -0.87 4.90
N ASP A 379 -17.41 -0.98 4.63
CA ASP A 379 -16.84 -1.96 3.70
C ASP A 379 -16.42 -3.29 4.35
N GLY A 380 -16.52 -3.39 5.67
CA GLY A 380 -16.26 -4.63 6.42
C GLY A 380 -14.78 -4.92 6.65
N ARG A 381 -13.89 -3.99 6.31
CA ARG A 381 -12.44 -4.26 6.32
C ARG A 381 -11.53 -3.06 6.53
N SER A 382 -11.98 -1.84 6.26
CA SER A 382 -11.15 -0.65 6.42
C SER A 382 -10.83 -0.37 7.90
N PHE A 383 -9.63 0.17 8.15
CA PHE A 383 -9.16 0.57 9.47
C PHE A 383 -8.06 1.61 9.39
N TYR A 384 -7.78 2.29 10.50
CA TYR A 384 -6.67 3.22 10.62
C TYR A 384 -5.32 2.49 10.46
N ALA A 385 -4.53 2.85 9.44
CA ALA A 385 -3.26 2.20 9.15
C ALA A 385 -2.18 2.36 10.26
N GLY A 386 -2.32 3.35 11.15
CA GLY A 386 -1.41 3.57 12.27
C GLY A 386 -0.32 4.62 12.03
N ASP A 387 -0.32 5.31 10.88
CA ASP A 387 0.55 6.47 10.65
C ASP A 387 -0.09 7.73 11.25
N PRO A 388 0.54 8.39 12.25
CA PRO A 388 0.02 9.61 12.88
C PRO A 388 -0.20 10.79 11.92
N ARG A 389 0.36 10.74 10.70
CA ARG A 389 0.14 11.76 9.66
C ARG A 389 -1.15 11.55 8.87
N LEU A 390 -1.70 10.34 8.92
CA LEU A 390 -2.92 9.97 8.23
C LEU A 390 -4.09 10.02 9.21
N GLN A 391 -5.22 10.54 8.75
CA GLN A 391 -6.48 10.43 9.49
C GLN A 391 -7.23 9.22 8.96
N TYR A 392 -7.87 8.45 9.84
CA TYR A 392 -8.77 7.41 9.39
C TYR A 392 -10.01 8.04 8.75
N THR A 393 -10.23 7.74 7.48
CA THR A 393 -11.48 8.02 6.79
C THR A 393 -12.30 6.74 6.80
N ALA A 394 -13.41 6.76 7.54
CA ALA A 394 -14.38 5.68 7.55
C ALA A 394 -15.00 5.46 6.17
N THR A 395 -15.53 4.27 5.95
CA THR A 395 -16.14 3.87 4.67
C THR A 395 -17.66 3.94 4.71
N GLY A 396 -18.24 3.83 5.90
CA GLY A 396 -19.67 3.90 6.18
C GLY A 396 -20.10 5.12 7.00
N TYR A 397 -21.14 4.93 7.80
CA TYR A 397 -21.63 5.89 8.78
C TYR A 397 -21.05 5.58 10.15
N VAL A 398 -20.49 6.58 10.81
CA VAL A 398 -19.87 6.46 12.11
C VAL A 398 -20.80 7.04 13.16
N PHE A 399 -21.06 6.25 14.20
CA PHE A 399 -21.82 6.65 15.39
C PHE A 399 -20.86 6.68 16.56
N ILE A 400 -20.71 7.85 17.20
CA ILE A 400 -19.82 8.04 18.34
C ILE A 400 -20.64 8.54 19.52
N TYR A 401 -20.60 7.82 20.63
CA TYR A 401 -21.20 8.23 21.89
C TYR A 401 -20.11 8.69 22.86
N GLY A 402 -20.13 9.96 23.24
CA GLY A 402 -19.16 10.55 24.15
C GLY A 402 -17.74 10.62 23.57
N GLY A 403 -17.59 10.99 22.30
CA GLY A 403 -16.29 11.27 21.68
C GLY A 403 -15.64 12.56 22.19
N TRP A 404 -14.40 12.83 21.73
CA TRP A 404 -13.61 14.02 22.10
C TRP A 404 -13.54 14.26 23.61
N LYS A 405 -13.04 13.25 24.35
CA LYS A 405 -13.02 13.25 25.83
C LYS A 405 -14.41 13.44 26.42
N ASN A 406 -15.37 12.68 25.90
CA ASN A 406 -16.73 12.62 26.44
C ASN A 406 -17.55 13.91 26.32
N THR A 407 -17.25 14.74 25.33
CA THR A 407 -17.89 16.06 25.17
C THR A 407 -18.98 16.08 24.10
N GLN A 408 -18.88 15.21 23.09
CA GLN A 408 -19.80 15.22 21.95
C GLN A 408 -20.18 13.81 21.51
N SER A 409 -21.42 13.64 21.08
CA SER A 409 -21.87 12.48 20.35
C SER A 409 -22.27 12.86 18.93
N ILE A 410 -21.99 11.99 17.96
CA ILE A 410 -22.19 12.32 16.54
C ILE A 410 -22.75 11.15 15.72
N ILE A 411 -23.36 11.51 14.58
CA ILE A 411 -23.50 10.66 13.40
C ILE A 411 -22.76 11.36 12.25
N ALA A 412 -21.76 10.70 11.66
CA ALA A 412 -21.02 11.25 10.52
C ALA A 412 -20.97 10.27 9.35
N ARG A 413 -20.91 10.81 8.14
CA ARG A 413 -20.75 10.05 6.90
C ARG A 413 -19.27 10.04 6.51
N GLN A 414 -18.61 8.89 6.54
CA GLN A 414 -17.22 8.63 6.13
C GLN A 414 -16.13 9.40 6.88
N HIS A 415 -16.40 10.59 7.41
CA HIS A 415 -15.39 11.41 8.06
C HIS A 415 -15.97 12.14 9.28
N GLU A 416 -15.48 11.78 10.47
CA GLU A 416 -16.01 12.28 11.74
C GLU A 416 -15.72 13.75 12.04
N HIS A 417 -14.86 14.41 11.24
CA HIS A 417 -14.46 15.81 11.44
C HIS A 417 -15.11 16.78 10.44
N THR A 418 -16.02 16.32 9.59
CA THR A 418 -16.70 17.19 8.62
C THR A 418 -17.83 17.99 9.26
N ASN A 419 -18.15 19.15 8.69
CA ASN A 419 -19.14 20.08 9.24
C ASN A 419 -20.61 19.63 9.03
N ASP A 420 -20.85 18.60 8.21
CA ASP A 420 -22.16 18.07 7.86
C ASP A 420 -22.63 16.91 8.78
N ARG A 421 -21.85 16.59 9.80
CA ARG A 421 -22.22 15.59 10.82
C ARG A 421 -23.36 16.09 11.71
N ALA A 422 -24.22 15.17 12.16
CA ALA A 422 -25.17 15.44 13.23
C ALA A 422 -24.41 15.42 14.56
N VAL A 423 -24.59 16.44 15.41
CA VAL A 423 -23.84 16.61 16.67
C VAL A 423 -24.80 16.83 17.84
N ARG A 424 -24.47 16.23 18.98
CA ARG A 424 -25.08 16.53 20.27
C ARG A 424 -24.01 16.74 21.32
N ASP A 425 -24.01 17.90 21.97
CA ASP A 425 -23.10 18.22 23.06
C ASP A 425 -23.60 17.66 24.40
N GLY A 426 -22.66 17.32 25.30
CA GLY A 426 -22.96 17.02 26.71
C GLY A 426 -23.62 15.66 26.99
N ALA A 427 -23.82 14.81 25.98
CA ALA A 427 -24.20 13.42 26.18
C ALA A 427 -22.95 12.57 26.48
N ALA A 428 -22.73 12.33 27.77
CA ALA A 428 -21.52 11.70 28.27
C ALA A 428 -21.73 10.22 28.62
N VAL A 429 -20.73 9.40 28.32
CA VAL A 429 -20.52 8.09 28.91
C VAL A 429 -20.33 8.24 30.42
N VAL A 430 -21.19 7.59 31.18
CA VAL A 430 -21.01 7.36 32.63
C VAL A 430 -20.32 6.00 32.81
N PRO A 431 -19.15 5.94 33.48
CA PRO A 431 -18.43 4.68 33.70
C PRO A 431 -19.31 3.60 34.35
N GLY A 432 -19.29 2.39 33.77
CA GLY A 432 -20.06 1.24 34.24
C GLY A 432 -21.56 1.30 33.97
N GLN A 433 -22.10 2.43 33.47
CA GLN A 433 -23.49 2.48 33.02
C GLN A 433 -23.63 1.78 31.69
N ARG A 434 -24.56 0.83 31.63
CA ARG A 434 -24.95 0.13 30.42
C ARG A 434 -26.04 0.89 29.68
N TYR A 435 -25.83 1.08 28.38
CA TYR A 435 -26.75 1.75 27.47
C TYR A 435 -27.26 0.76 26.45
N HIS A 436 -28.54 0.89 26.10
CA HIS A 436 -29.12 0.18 24.97
C HIS A 436 -29.16 1.11 23.75
N PHE A 437 -28.46 0.75 22.69
CA PHE A 437 -28.41 1.51 21.45
C PHE A 437 -29.27 0.85 20.39
N LYS A 438 -30.07 1.68 19.71
CA LYS A 438 -30.84 1.27 18.54
C LYS A 438 -30.56 2.23 17.39
N ILE A 439 -29.97 1.72 16.32
CA ILE A 439 -29.67 2.44 15.10
C ILE A 439 -30.60 1.92 14.01
N THR A 440 -31.31 2.82 13.35
CA THR A 440 -32.21 2.50 12.25
C THR A 440 -31.79 3.27 11.01
N ARG A 441 -31.66 2.60 9.88
CA ARG A 441 -31.59 3.26 8.57
C ARG A 441 -32.80 2.90 7.75
N ARG A 442 -33.53 3.92 7.31
CA ARG A 442 -34.59 3.83 6.31
C ARG A 442 -34.23 4.75 5.16
N ASP A 443 -33.73 4.15 4.10
CA ASP A 443 -33.19 4.77 2.90
C ASP A 443 -32.07 5.76 3.25
N GLY A 444 -32.38 7.05 3.22
CA GLY A 444 -31.45 8.11 3.59
C GLY A 444 -31.61 8.68 4.99
N LEU A 445 -32.59 8.22 5.77
CA LEU A 445 -32.74 8.64 7.15
C LEU A 445 -32.04 7.66 8.08
N LEU A 446 -31.04 8.15 8.81
CA LEU A 446 -30.39 7.45 9.90
C LEU A 446 -30.91 8.02 11.22
N SER A 447 -31.43 7.14 12.08
CA SER A 447 -31.94 7.48 13.41
C SER A 447 -31.20 6.67 14.45
N TRP A 448 -30.84 7.32 15.55
CA TRP A 448 -30.20 6.68 16.70
C TRP A 448 -30.99 6.99 17.96
N GLU A 449 -31.35 5.93 18.69
CA GLU A 449 -31.97 5.97 20.01
C GLU A 449 -31.02 5.42 21.07
N VAL A 450 -31.08 6.00 22.27
CA VAL A 450 -30.35 5.56 23.46
C VAL A 450 -31.37 5.32 24.58
N ASP A 451 -31.39 4.12 25.14
CA ASP A 451 -32.33 3.69 26.17
C ASP A 451 -33.80 3.94 25.78
N GLY A 452 -34.13 3.65 24.51
CA GLY A 452 -35.46 3.82 23.93
C GLY A 452 -35.88 5.28 23.69
N LYS A 453 -34.98 6.25 23.82
CA LYS A 453 -35.25 7.67 23.59
C LYS A 453 -34.54 8.15 22.31
N PRO A 454 -35.21 8.92 21.44
CA PRO A 454 -34.57 9.55 20.29
C PRO A 454 -33.35 10.38 20.72
N PHE A 455 -32.21 10.13 20.08
CA PHE A 455 -30.93 10.72 20.48
C PHE A 455 -30.35 11.65 19.40
N LEU A 456 -30.12 11.13 18.19
CA LEU A 456 -29.63 11.86 17.02
C LEU A 456 -30.27 11.33 15.73
N THR A 457 -30.35 12.19 14.71
CA THR A 457 -30.75 11.80 13.35
C THR A 457 -29.85 12.46 12.33
N LEU A 458 -29.63 11.80 11.19
CA LEU A 458 -28.90 12.33 10.04
C LEU A 458 -29.68 12.00 8.77
N GLN A 459 -29.94 13.01 7.95
CA GLN A 459 -30.53 12.83 6.62
C GLN A 459 -29.42 12.88 5.56
N ASP A 460 -29.22 11.77 4.87
CA ASP A 460 -28.36 11.67 3.70
C ASP A 460 -29.23 11.70 2.44
N ALA A 461 -28.99 12.66 1.56
CA ALA A 461 -29.68 12.76 0.27
C ALA A 461 -29.13 11.78 -0.78
N SER A 462 -27.97 11.16 -0.51
CA SER A 462 -27.31 10.19 -1.39
C SER A 462 -26.68 9.08 -0.56
N PRO A 463 -27.54 8.19 -0.01
CA PRO A 463 -27.12 7.21 0.99
C PRO A 463 -26.09 6.23 0.44
N LEU A 464 -25.26 5.70 1.32
CA LEU A 464 -24.21 4.75 0.97
C LEU A 464 -24.83 3.37 0.66
N TYR A 465 -24.68 2.90 -0.57
CA TYR A 465 -25.24 1.62 -1.04
C TYR A 465 -24.18 0.76 -1.72
N GLY A 466 -24.54 -0.52 -1.86
CA GLY A 466 -23.80 -1.50 -2.65
C GLY A 466 -22.79 -2.31 -1.84
N PRO A 467 -22.01 -3.17 -2.52
CA PRO A 467 -21.19 -4.19 -1.86
C PRO A 467 -20.11 -3.67 -0.90
N ARG A 468 -19.81 -2.37 -0.94
CA ARG A 468 -18.83 -1.70 -0.07
C ARG A 468 -19.46 -0.93 1.09
N ASN A 469 -20.78 -0.96 1.21
CA ASN A 469 -21.54 -0.19 2.19
C ASN A 469 -22.65 -1.03 2.79
N GLN A 470 -22.26 -2.19 3.30
CA GLN A 470 -23.17 -3.22 3.76
C GLN A 470 -22.65 -3.95 4.99
N TYR A 471 -21.66 -3.43 5.71
CA TYR A 471 -21.10 -4.11 6.88
C TYR A 471 -21.21 -3.27 8.15
N PHE A 472 -21.23 -3.95 9.28
CA PHE A 472 -21.27 -3.37 10.62
C PHE A 472 -20.00 -3.71 11.37
N GLY A 473 -19.46 -2.76 12.13
CA GLY A 473 -18.27 -2.96 12.92
C GLY A 473 -18.31 -2.24 14.26
N PHE A 474 -17.90 -2.95 15.32
CA PHE A 474 -17.62 -2.36 16.62
C PHE A 474 -16.24 -1.72 16.61
N SER A 475 -16.09 -0.55 17.23
CA SER A 475 -14.84 0.21 17.22
C SER A 475 -14.66 0.98 18.52
N GLY A 476 -13.69 1.88 18.52
CA GLY A 476 -13.33 2.72 19.65
C GLY A 476 -12.01 3.44 19.40
N TRP A 477 -11.52 4.13 20.42
CA TRP A 477 -10.22 4.79 20.40
C TRP A 477 -9.28 4.19 21.43
N GLN A 478 -9.10 4.84 22.57
CA GLN A 478 -8.17 4.43 23.64
C GLN A 478 -8.86 3.69 24.79
N THR A 479 -10.10 4.06 25.09
CA THR A 479 -10.84 3.56 26.24
C THR A 479 -11.23 2.10 26.09
N ARG A 480 -11.48 1.46 27.23
CA ARG A 480 -12.02 0.11 27.30
C ARG A 480 -13.54 0.19 27.19
N VAL A 481 -14.07 -0.44 26.15
CA VAL A 481 -15.51 -0.45 25.82
C VAL A 481 -15.95 -1.89 25.63
N HIS A 482 -17.14 -2.18 26.15
CA HIS A 482 -17.77 -3.48 26.08
C HIS A 482 -19.02 -3.38 25.21
N PHE A 483 -19.26 -4.41 24.41
CA PHE A 483 -20.42 -4.55 23.54
C PHE A 483 -21.05 -5.92 23.72
N ASP A 484 -22.37 -5.96 23.71
CA ASP A 484 -23.12 -7.19 23.94
C ASP A 484 -24.51 -7.15 23.27
N ASN A 485 -25.19 -8.30 23.18
CA ASN A 485 -26.56 -8.45 22.69
C ASN A 485 -26.78 -7.85 21.29
N LEU A 486 -25.85 -8.08 20.35
CA LEU A 486 -26.02 -7.59 18.99
C LEU A 486 -27.22 -8.27 18.34
N LYS A 487 -28.09 -7.47 17.75
CA LYS A 487 -29.20 -7.91 16.92
C LYS A 487 -29.37 -6.99 15.72
N ILE A 488 -29.39 -7.58 14.54
CA ILE A 488 -29.57 -6.88 13.27
C ILE A 488 -30.78 -7.49 12.58
N GLN A 489 -31.75 -6.65 12.21
CA GLN A 489 -32.97 -7.07 11.51
C GLN A 489 -33.22 -6.20 10.27
N PRO A 490 -33.66 -6.78 9.13
CA PRO A 490 -34.25 -6.00 8.05
C PRO A 490 -35.46 -5.20 8.54
N LEU A 491 -35.68 -4.02 7.96
CA LEU A 491 -36.85 -3.16 8.24
C LEU A 491 -38.14 -3.62 7.56
#